data_AF-A0A3N0I4I9-F1
#
_entry.id   AF-A0A3N0I4I9-F1
#
_cell.length_a   1.000
_cell.length_b   1.000
_cell.length_c   1.000
_cell.angle_alpha   90.00
_cell.angle_beta   90.00
_cell.angle_gamma   90.00
#
_symmetry.space_group_name_H-M   'P 1'
#
loop_
_entity.id
_entity.type
_entity.pdbx_description
1 polymer ?
#
loop_
_entity_poly.entity_id
_entity_poly.type
_entity_poly.pdbx_seq_one_letter_code
_entity_poly.pdbx_strand_id
1 'polypeptide(L)'
;MYTQQKRKESRASNVKLLAMAGAFTVIGLGTNAVIQADEVDQAPIPVEETEKVSSDTTETTKTQDAEIPASVDMVTQEQAVSTINDAQEKLAEEVDAAKKSDVVVNQSDTEKVTINDQNATEKTNAMLKELNDASLSVNEAKEAMDIIHADQEALQESTSKMETVRKDALSLIEQNKNKAANLQAKIVISDLPDKDYTPEYVSLEGLTGQALRDAIHQNQLAYSSAISQAIADQDHLTANLRQQLEAYRQALADYESGESAKKSGIQWTNNTTVVAETAQKMTGNENVVDFASGSLKDAARYAIQSNALNQNTDAQFNNIFKINGSGSVLIRNTSNGDVRLTFSNIKAPSNTGTYVAIWGKNNGAIAWGVFATYSGTGSGGNTGEGGNTSGGWSGSGRILDFVRSYDYKVETTGEVATFTFNDIDNDQLISNLGGVEGAKNVEKGKNVTQSSAGYSAGSGDVSQSSGNILDSNSVRWTWSQTAKRTFIGSHSTSGNNSSIVAGIFGEDSMIAIQPEEIELSFKKGVVTPPKIELSVPNYEVKKTPTIEQPPTISKIKTSTKNTTVDTGVEMDLFMSEMMTALAALGGVLIKKRI
;
A
#
# COMPACT_ATOMS: atom_id res chain seq x y z
N MET A 1 -23.24 -4.06 28.45
CA MET A 1 -22.46 -3.72 27.23
C MET A 1 -21.30 -2.75 27.51
N TYR A 2 -21.39 -1.82 28.46
CA TYR A 2 -20.33 -0.83 28.73
C TYR A 2 -19.07 -1.37 29.48
N THR A 3 -19.22 -2.48 30.21
CA THR A 3 -18.14 -3.07 31.04
C THR A 3 -17.20 -4.01 30.28
N GLN A 4 -17.62 -4.56 29.14
CA GLN A 4 -16.77 -5.40 28.27
C GLN A 4 -15.81 -4.54 27.42
N GLN A 5 -16.18 -3.30 27.12
CA GLN A 5 -15.40 -2.41 26.26
C GLN A 5 -14.17 -1.83 26.99
N LYS A 6 -14.29 -1.50 28.29
CA LYS A 6 -13.13 -1.08 29.12
C LYS A 6 -12.12 -2.19 29.41
N ARG A 7 -12.53 -3.47 29.41
CA ARG A 7 -11.58 -4.59 29.57
C ARG A 7 -10.78 -4.88 28.30
N LYS A 8 -11.33 -4.59 27.11
CA LYS A 8 -10.59 -4.66 25.83
C LYS A 8 -9.54 -3.54 25.71
N GLU A 9 -9.85 -2.32 26.12
CA GLU A 9 -8.90 -1.20 26.05
C GLU A 9 -7.75 -1.31 27.08
N SER A 10 -8.00 -1.86 28.27
CA SER A 10 -6.95 -2.08 29.28
C SER A 10 -5.93 -3.16 28.90
N ARG A 11 -6.32 -4.16 28.10
CA ARG A 11 -5.40 -5.21 27.63
C ARG A 11 -4.59 -4.76 26.41
N ALA A 12 -5.15 -3.92 25.53
CA ALA A 12 -4.43 -3.36 24.38
C ALA A 12 -3.31 -2.38 24.78
N SER A 13 -3.39 -1.72 25.94
CA SER A 13 -2.36 -0.76 26.38
C SER A 13 -1.09 -1.43 26.94
N ASN A 14 -1.15 -2.70 27.36
CA ASN A 14 -0.01 -3.40 27.97
C ASN A 14 0.83 -4.23 26.98
N VAL A 15 0.41 -4.32 25.71
CA VAL A 15 1.16 -5.03 24.65
C VAL A 15 2.12 -4.07 23.90
N LYS A 16 2.16 -2.78 24.25
CA LYS A 16 2.96 -1.78 23.52
C LYS A 16 4.39 -1.53 24.03
N LEU A 17 4.93 -2.38 24.91
CA LEU A 17 6.26 -2.17 25.50
C LEU A 17 7.17 -3.39 25.42
N LEU A 18 7.41 -3.93 24.22
CA LEU A 18 8.64 -4.66 23.94
C LEU A 18 8.91 -4.76 22.42
N ALA A 19 9.29 -3.64 21.81
CA ALA A 19 9.96 -3.62 20.51
C ALA A 19 11.12 -2.63 20.60
N MET A 20 12.24 -3.10 21.16
CA MET A 20 13.49 -2.33 21.22
C MET A 20 14.61 -3.12 20.55
N ALA A 21 14.84 -2.82 19.27
CA ALA A 21 16.07 -2.97 18.48
C ALA A 21 15.67 -2.66 17.03
N GLY A 22 16.33 -1.85 16.22
CA GLY A 22 17.60 -1.15 16.32
C GLY A 22 17.89 -0.74 14.87
N ALA A 23 17.81 0.55 14.57
CA ALA A 23 18.22 1.08 13.27
C ALA A 23 19.04 2.36 13.53
N PHE A 24 20.36 2.16 13.62
CA PHE A 24 21.32 3.23 13.40
C PHE A 24 21.31 3.56 11.91
N THR A 25 20.80 4.72 11.54
CA THR A 25 21.15 5.36 10.27
C THR A 25 21.45 6.82 10.51
N VAL A 26 22.73 7.15 10.31
CA VAL A 26 23.30 8.50 10.33
C VAL A 26 22.59 9.37 9.29
N ILE A 27 22.01 10.50 9.71
CA ILE A 27 21.58 11.57 8.79
C ILE A 27 22.46 12.80 9.04
N GLY A 28 23.20 13.14 7.99
CA GLY A 28 24.01 14.35 7.90
C GLY A 28 23.17 15.62 7.79
N LEU A 29 23.80 16.70 8.23
CA LEU A 29 23.36 18.09 8.30
C LEU A 29 22.82 18.65 6.97
N GLY A 30 21.80 19.50 7.05
CA GLY A 30 21.28 20.27 5.91
C GLY A 30 20.12 21.22 6.23
N THR A 31 20.46 22.32 6.92
CA THR A 31 19.85 23.67 7.01
C THR A 31 18.46 24.00 6.42
N ASN A 32 17.70 24.73 7.27
CA ASN A 32 16.81 25.88 7.02
C ASN A 32 15.49 25.73 6.24
N ALA A 33 14.36 25.87 6.95
CA ALA A 33 13.36 26.92 6.70
C ALA A 33 12.39 27.05 7.89
N VAL A 34 12.29 28.28 8.40
CA VAL A 34 11.38 28.78 9.43
C VAL A 34 10.07 29.19 8.76
N ILE A 35 8.90 28.77 9.27
CA ILE A 35 7.67 29.61 9.36
C ILE A 35 6.87 29.19 10.62
N GLN A 36 6.42 30.23 11.32
CA GLN A 36 5.83 30.31 12.65
C GLN A 36 4.47 29.60 12.82
N ALA A 37 4.23 29.09 14.03
CA ALA A 37 2.91 28.77 14.55
C ALA A 37 2.56 29.76 15.67
N ASP A 38 1.30 30.19 15.67
CA ASP A 38 0.68 31.17 16.56
C ASP A 38 0.55 30.60 18.00
N GLU A 39 0.79 31.47 18.98
CA GLU A 39 0.94 31.17 20.40
C GLU A 39 -0.38 31.49 21.13
N VAL A 40 -0.83 30.61 22.03
CA VAL A 40 -1.76 30.99 23.10
C VAL A 40 -1.20 30.52 24.44
N ASP A 41 -0.89 31.53 25.24
CA ASP A 41 -0.35 31.55 26.60
C ASP A 41 -0.99 30.54 27.57
N GLN A 42 -0.12 29.82 28.29
CA GLN A 42 -0.33 29.46 29.69
C GLN A 42 0.89 29.92 30.49
N ALA A 43 0.65 30.56 31.63
CA ALA A 43 1.67 30.90 32.61
C ALA A 43 1.14 30.58 34.03
N PRO A 44 2.03 30.50 35.04
CA PRO A 44 2.72 29.31 35.54
C PRO A 44 2.16 28.92 36.92
N ILE A 45 2.63 27.96 37.73
CA ILE A 45 3.87 27.84 38.54
C ILE A 45 3.68 26.57 39.43
N PRO A 46 4.61 26.10 40.31
CA PRO A 46 6.06 25.87 40.25
C PRO A 46 6.45 24.41 40.58
N VAL A 47 7.75 24.14 40.48
CA VAL A 47 8.50 22.92 40.82
C VAL A 47 8.79 22.85 42.33
N GLU A 48 8.69 21.65 42.93
CA GLU A 48 9.39 21.28 44.18
C GLU A 48 9.57 19.74 44.17
N GLU A 49 10.77 19.26 43.86
CA GLU A 49 11.79 18.76 44.80
C GLU A 49 11.39 17.43 45.46
N THR A 50 12.10 16.36 45.06
CA THR A 50 11.92 14.99 45.55
C THR A 50 13.09 14.65 46.46
N GLU A 51 12.82 14.38 47.75
CA GLU A 51 13.54 13.34 48.48
C GLU A 51 12.80 12.86 49.75
N LYS A 52 12.58 11.53 49.78
CA LYS A 52 12.74 10.58 50.90
C LYS A 52 11.82 10.66 52.15
N VAL A 53 11.05 9.59 52.38
CA VAL A 53 11.28 8.50 53.38
C VAL A 53 9.95 7.77 53.68
N SER A 54 10.07 6.47 53.94
CA SER A 54 9.18 5.60 54.73
C SER A 54 8.09 4.84 54.00
N SER A 55 8.44 3.59 53.69
CA SER A 55 7.54 2.47 53.60
C SER A 55 6.85 2.24 54.95
N ASP A 56 5.54 2.46 55.00
CA ASP A 56 4.66 1.78 55.94
C ASP A 56 3.52 1.18 55.13
N THR A 57 3.48 -0.14 55.08
CA THR A 57 2.51 -0.92 54.30
C THR A 57 1.44 -1.40 55.27
N THR A 58 0.28 -0.74 55.24
CA THR A 58 -0.92 -1.24 55.92
C THR A 58 -1.66 -2.18 54.98
N GLU A 59 -1.87 -3.39 55.47
CA GLU A 59 -2.57 -4.50 54.83
C GLU A 59 -3.92 -4.10 54.23
N THR A 60 -4.16 -4.56 53.01
CA THR A 60 -5.51 -4.87 52.53
C THR A 60 -5.47 -6.27 51.94
N THR A 61 -6.12 -7.19 52.64
CA THR A 61 -6.32 -8.60 52.33
C THR A 61 -6.96 -8.77 50.96
N LYS A 62 -6.14 -9.11 49.97
CA LYS A 62 -6.57 -9.89 48.80
C LYS A 62 -6.29 -11.36 49.11
N THR A 63 -7.27 -12.22 48.90
CA THR A 63 -7.11 -13.68 48.85
C THR A 63 -5.98 -13.99 47.86
N GLN A 64 -4.89 -14.54 48.38
CA GLN A 64 -3.69 -14.93 47.66
C GLN A 64 -3.93 -16.37 47.19
N ASP A 65 -3.99 -16.60 45.87
CA ASP A 65 -3.85 -17.96 45.32
C ASP A 65 -2.47 -18.46 45.77
N ALA A 66 -2.45 -19.41 46.72
CA ALA A 66 -1.20 -19.88 47.32
C ALA A 66 -0.48 -20.78 46.31
N GLU A 67 0.59 -20.27 45.70
CA GLU A 67 1.51 -21.00 44.81
C GLU A 67 1.99 -22.33 45.44
N ILE A 68 2.31 -23.34 44.62
CA ILE A 68 2.85 -24.60 45.16
C ILE A 68 4.19 -24.27 45.85
N PRO A 69 4.40 -24.62 47.13
CA PRO A 69 5.63 -24.26 47.83
C PRO A 69 6.81 -25.01 47.23
N ALA A 70 7.92 -24.31 46.93
CA ALA A 70 9.12 -24.93 46.39
C ALA A 70 9.88 -25.80 47.40
N SER A 71 9.70 -25.56 48.70
CA SER A 71 10.28 -26.34 49.79
C SER A 71 9.56 -26.10 51.12
N VAL A 72 9.76 -27.00 52.08
CA VAL A 72 9.30 -26.90 53.47
C VAL A 72 10.45 -27.12 54.45
N ASP A 73 10.35 -26.49 55.62
CA ASP A 73 11.22 -26.74 56.77
C ASP A 73 10.70 -27.92 57.60
N MET A 74 11.59 -28.63 58.30
CA MET A 74 11.34 -29.80 59.17
C MET A 74 9.87 -30.23 59.31
N VAL A 75 9.46 -31.23 58.52
CA VAL A 75 8.11 -31.80 58.51
C VAL A 75 8.07 -33.22 59.08
N THR A 76 6.96 -33.58 59.74
CA THR A 76 6.65 -34.97 60.09
C THR A 76 6.17 -35.76 58.87
N GLN A 77 6.15 -37.10 58.94
CA GLN A 77 5.61 -37.92 57.85
C GLN A 77 4.13 -37.60 57.52
N GLU A 78 3.30 -37.24 58.51
CA GLU A 78 1.92 -36.82 58.30
C GLU A 78 1.81 -35.48 57.55
N GLN A 79 2.63 -34.50 57.94
CA GLN A 79 2.67 -33.19 57.29
C GLN A 79 3.16 -33.32 55.83
N ALA A 80 4.20 -34.13 55.61
CA ALA A 80 4.74 -34.44 54.29
C ALA A 80 3.69 -34.97 53.31
N VAL A 81 2.86 -35.94 53.75
CA VAL A 81 1.79 -36.51 52.91
C VAL A 81 0.72 -35.47 52.57
N SER A 82 0.27 -34.68 53.55
CA SER A 82 -0.72 -33.62 53.32
C SER A 82 -0.21 -32.60 52.32
N THR A 83 1.00 -32.06 52.55
CA THR A 83 1.59 -31.01 51.70
C THR A 83 1.74 -31.45 50.24
N ILE A 84 2.12 -32.71 49.98
CA ILE A 84 2.23 -33.21 48.61
C ILE A 84 0.85 -33.42 47.98
N ASN A 85 -0.13 -33.94 48.72
CA ASN A 85 -1.49 -34.10 48.19
C ASN A 85 -2.12 -32.75 47.83
N ASP A 86 -1.98 -31.74 48.70
CA ASP A 86 -2.48 -30.39 48.46
C ASP A 86 -1.81 -29.76 47.22
N ALA A 87 -0.50 -29.95 47.06
CA ALA A 87 0.24 -29.51 45.87
C ALA A 87 -0.24 -30.21 44.59
N GLN A 88 -0.52 -31.51 44.63
CA GLN A 88 -1.04 -32.26 43.48
C GLN A 88 -2.47 -31.84 43.11
N GLU A 89 -3.33 -31.56 44.08
CA GLU A 89 -4.69 -31.04 43.85
C GLU A 89 -4.63 -29.68 43.14
N LYS A 90 -3.78 -28.77 43.63
CA LYS A 90 -3.58 -27.47 42.99
C LYS A 90 -3.04 -27.57 41.56
N LEU A 91 -2.04 -28.43 41.33
CA LEU A 91 -1.53 -28.68 39.99
C LEU A 91 -2.64 -29.22 39.05
N ALA A 92 -3.53 -30.08 39.55
CA ALA A 92 -4.64 -30.61 38.77
C ALA A 92 -5.62 -29.50 38.32
N GLU A 93 -5.92 -28.52 39.19
CA GLU A 93 -6.75 -27.37 38.83
C GLU A 93 -6.11 -26.51 37.73
N GLU A 94 -4.81 -26.23 37.84
CA GLU A 94 -4.03 -25.48 36.85
C GLU A 94 -3.98 -26.22 35.51
N VAL A 95 -3.82 -27.55 35.54
CA VAL A 95 -3.87 -28.41 34.34
C VAL A 95 -5.23 -28.33 33.64
N ASP A 96 -6.32 -28.36 34.39
CA ASP A 96 -7.67 -28.22 33.83
C ASP A 96 -7.90 -26.83 33.23
N ALA A 97 -7.31 -25.79 33.80
CA ALA A 97 -7.32 -24.44 33.23
C ALA A 97 -6.52 -24.36 31.92
N ALA A 98 -5.32 -24.97 31.88
CA ALA A 98 -4.47 -24.98 30.68
C ALA A 98 -5.09 -25.77 29.53
N LYS A 99 -5.72 -26.92 29.81
CA LYS A 99 -6.46 -27.72 28.80
C LYS A 99 -7.60 -26.93 28.16
N LYS A 100 -8.26 -26.02 28.89
CA LYS A 100 -9.31 -25.13 28.33
C LYS A 100 -8.75 -24.06 27.40
N SER A 101 -7.44 -23.77 27.47
CA SER A 101 -6.69 -22.93 26.53
C SER A 101 -5.94 -23.78 25.48
N ASP A 102 -6.38 -25.01 25.23
CA ASP A 102 -5.84 -25.91 24.20
C ASP A 102 -4.39 -26.39 24.42
N VAL A 103 -3.88 -26.29 25.65
CA VAL A 103 -2.61 -26.94 26.04
C VAL A 103 -2.83 -28.43 26.22
N VAL A 104 -1.98 -29.27 25.62
CA VAL A 104 -2.02 -30.72 25.81
C VAL A 104 -1.17 -31.08 27.03
N VAL A 105 -1.83 -31.57 28.08
CA VAL A 105 -1.14 -32.01 29.30
C VAL A 105 -1.32 -33.51 29.51
N ASN A 106 -0.21 -34.23 29.54
CA ASN A 106 -0.14 -35.66 29.81
C ASN A 106 0.33 -35.92 31.25
N GLN A 107 -0.28 -36.88 31.94
CA GLN A 107 0.16 -37.26 33.28
C GLN A 107 1.21 -38.36 33.18
N SER A 108 2.29 -38.27 33.96
CA SER A 108 3.31 -39.31 34.03
C SER A 108 2.78 -40.58 34.72
N ASP A 109 3.52 -41.68 34.58
CA ASP A 109 3.29 -42.87 35.39
C ASP A 109 3.35 -42.54 36.88
N THR A 110 2.51 -43.20 37.68
CA THR A 110 2.43 -42.98 39.12
C THR A 110 3.67 -43.52 39.83
N GLU A 111 4.43 -42.63 40.45
CA GLU A 111 5.57 -42.98 41.29
C GLU A 111 5.12 -43.22 42.74
N LYS A 112 5.44 -44.41 43.29
CA LYS A 112 5.07 -44.78 44.66
C LYS A 112 6.17 -44.40 45.64
N VAL A 113 5.89 -43.45 46.52
CA VAL A 113 6.88 -42.91 47.46
C VAL A 113 6.48 -43.26 48.89
N THR A 114 7.38 -43.92 49.63
CA THR A 114 7.21 -44.15 51.07
C THR A 114 8.03 -43.14 51.88
N ILE A 115 7.37 -42.45 52.81
CA ILE A 115 7.92 -41.44 53.71
C ILE A 115 7.95 -41.95 55.16
N ASN A 116 8.99 -41.55 55.90
CA ASN A 116 9.10 -41.69 57.36
C ASN A 116 9.69 -40.39 57.95
N ASP A 117 9.70 -40.27 59.27
CA ASP A 117 10.19 -39.04 59.94
C ASP A 117 11.68 -38.73 59.68
N GLN A 118 12.49 -39.71 59.25
CA GLN A 118 13.91 -39.48 58.93
C GLN A 118 14.13 -38.90 57.53
N ASN A 119 13.24 -39.16 56.57
CA ASN A 119 13.37 -38.72 55.18
C ASN A 119 12.25 -37.78 54.71
N ALA A 120 11.29 -37.46 55.57
CA ALA A 120 10.12 -36.63 55.26
C ALA A 120 10.50 -35.31 54.62
N THR A 121 11.43 -34.55 55.21
CA THR A 121 11.82 -33.25 54.67
C THR A 121 12.54 -33.35 53.32
N GLU A 122 13.49 -34.28 53.18
CA GLU A 122 14.25 -34.47 51.94
C GLU A 122 13.36 -34.90 50.77
N LYS A 123 12.54 -35.94 50.96
CA LYS A 123 11.65 -36.45 49.91
C LYS A 123 10.53 -35.48 49.57
N THR A 124 9.96 -34.80 50.56
CA THR A 124 8.94 -33.76 50.32
C THR A 124 9.52 -32.62 49.49
N ASN A 125 10.73 -32.14 49.81
CA ASN A 125 11.35 -31.05 49.04
C ASN A 125 11.68 -31.46 47.60
N ALA A 126 12.10 -32.71 47.36
CA ALA A 126 12.32 -33.21 46.00
C ALA A 126 11.03 -33.22 45.16
N MET A 127 9.94 -33.79 45.69
CA MET A 127 8.65 -33.84 44.99
C MET A 127 8.02 -32.45 44.83
N LEU A 128 8.11 -31.60 45.86
CA LEU A 128 7.62 -30.21 45.80
C LEU A 128 8.34 -29.42 44.71
N LYS A 129 9.65 -29.60 44.54
CA LYS A 129 10.39 -28.96 43.46
C LYS A 129 9.83 -29.37 42.09
N GLU A 130 9.59 -30.66 41.86
CA GLU A 130 9.06 -31.16 40.58
C GLU A 130 7.61 -30.72 40.35
N LEU A 131 6.76 -30.75 41.37
CA LEU A 131 5.38 -30.26 41.31
C LEU A 131 5.32 -28.75 41.03
N ASN A 132 6.19 -27.97 41.69
CA ASN A 132 6.29 -26.54 41.45
C ASN A 132 6.83 -26.23 40.04
N ASP A 133 7.87 -26.93 39.57
CA ASP A 133 8.38 -26.77 38.21
C ASP A 133 7.31 -27.12 37.15
N ALA A 134 6.49 -28.13 37.40
CA ALA A 134 5.36 -28.51 36.56
C ALA A 134 4.25 -27.45 36.57
N SER A 135 3.89 -26.93 37.75
CA SER A 135 2.92 -25.83 37.90
C SER A 135 3.32 -24.58 37.12
N LEU A 136 4.58 -24.13 37.26
CA LEU A 136 5.12 -23.02 36.48
C LEU A 136 5.03 -23.29 34.97
N SER A 137 5.40 -24.49 34.53
CA SER A 137 5.36 -24.86 33.11
C SER A 137 3.93 -24.90 32.55
N VAL A 138 2.96 -25.39 33.32
CA VAL A 138 1.53 -25.42 32.95
C VAL A 138 0.98 -24.00 32.82
N ASN A 139 1.27 -23.14 33.77
CA ASN A 139 0.80 -21.75 33.77
C ASN A 139 1.41 -20.96 32.61
N GLU A 140 2.71 -21.05 32.38
CA GLU A 140 3.38 -20.38 31.25
C GLU A 140 2.92 -20.94 29.89
N ALA A 141 2.68 -22.25 29.78
CA ALA A 141 2.09 -22.86 28.57
C ALA A 141 0.70 -22.29 28.27
N LYS A 142 -0.12 -22.13 29.31
CA LYS A 142 -1.44 -21.51 29.18
C LYS A 142 -1.35 -20.06 28.74
N GLU A 143 -0.46 -19.27 29.35
CA GLU A 143 -0.25 -17.87 28.96
C GLU A 143 0.24 -17.74 27.52
N ALA A 144 1.17 -18.61 27.11
CA ALA A 144 1.65 -18.67 25.73
C ALA A 144 0.51 -18.99 24.74
N MET A 145 -0.38 -19.94 25.05
CA MET A 145 -1.54 -20.22 24.19
C MET A 145 -2.56 -19.09 24.16
N ASP A 146 -2.81 -18.41 25.29
CA ASP A 146 -3.70 -17.25 25.31
C ASP A 146 -3.16 -16.12 24.40
N ILE A 147 -1.84 -15.95 24.30
CA ILE A 147 -1.20 -15.01 23.34
C ILE A 147 -1.35 -15.51 21.90
N ILE A 148 -1.09 -16.80 21.64
CA ILE A 148 -1.24 -17.41 20.31
C ILE A 148 -2.67 -17.21 19.77
N HIS A 149 -3.69 -17.39 20.62
CA HIS A 149 -5.09 -17.15 20.25
C HIS A 149 -5.35 -15.67 19.91
N ALA A 150 -4.82 -14.74 20.72
CA ALA A 150 -4.96 -13.31 20.44
C ALA A 150 -4.31 -12.91 19.09
N ASP A 151 -3.15 -13.49 18.78
CA ASP A 151 -2.45 -13.28 17.51
C ASP A 151 -3.23 -13.86 16.31
N GLN A 152 -3.87 -15.02 16.47
CA GLN A 152 -4.78 -15.58 15.47
C GLN A 152 -5.97 -14.66 15.19
N GLU A 153 -6.60 -14.12 16.24
CA GLU A 153 -7.69 -13.16 16.11
C GLU A 153 -7.24 -11.90 15.37
N ALA A 154 -6.03 -11.41 15.65
CA ALA A 154 -5.46 -10.24 14.97
C ALA A 154 -5.23 -10.49 13.46
N LEU A 155 -4.70 -11.65 13.09
CA LEU A 155 -4.54 -12.03 11.68
C LEU A 155 -5.90 -12.18 10.96
N GLN A 156 -6.89 -12.74 11.66
CA GLN A 156 -8.26 -12.85 11.13
C GLN A 156 -8.91 -11.48 10.92
N GLU A 157 -8.65 -10.51 11.80
CA GLU A 157 -9.12 -9.13 11.64
C GLU A 157 -8.49 -8.48 10.41
N SER A 158 -7.17 -8.60 10.22
CA SER A 158 -6.47 -8.10 9.01
C SER A 158 -7.05 -8.74 7.74
N THR A 159 -7.26 -10.06 7.74
CA THR A 159 -7.92 -10.77 6.64
C THR A 159 -9.33 -10.24 6.37
N SER A 160 -10.11 -9.92 7.40
CA SER A 160 -11.45 -9.37 7.27
C SER A 160 -11.47 -7.97 6.64
N LYS A 161 -10.46 -7.14 6.93
CA LYS A 161 -10.28 -5.82 6.28
C LYS A 161 -10.05 -5.98 4.78
N MET A 162 -9.20 -6.94 4.39
CA MET A 162 -8.95 -7.26 2.98
C MET A 162 -10.23 -7.76 2.27
N GLU A 163 -11.00 -8.65 2.91
CA GLU A 163 -12.28 -9.14 2.36
C GLU A 163 -13.33 -8.03 2.22
N THR A 164 -13.24 -6.97 3.02
CA THR A 164 -14.09 -5.78 2.85
C THR A 164 -13.79 -5.07 1.53
N VAL A 165 -12.50 -4.89 1.19
CA VAL A 165 -12.10 -4.33 -0.11
C VAL A 165 -12.60 -5.21 -1.26
N ARG A 166 -12.54 -6.53 -1.13
CA ARG A 166 -13.10 -7.46 -2.11
C ARG A 166 -14.61 -7.26 -2.29
N LYS A 167 -15.37 -7.16 -1.20
CA LYS A 167 -16.81 -6.89 -1.25
C LYS A 167 -17.13 -5.55 -1.91
N ASP A 168 -16.36 -4.51 -1.60
CA ASP A 168 -16.52 -3.19 -2.22
C ASP A 168 -16.29 -3.25 -3.73
N ALA A 169 -15.26 -3.98 -4.18
CA ALA A 169 -14.98 -4.20 -5.60
C ALA A 169 -16.11 -4.97 -6.29
N LEU A 170 -16.59 -6.08 -5.70
CA LEU A 170 -17.71 -6.85 -6.22
C LEU A 170 -19.01 -6.02 -6.32
N SER A 171 -19.28 -5.19 -5.32
CA SER A 171 -20.44 -4.28 -5.34
C SER A 171 -20.34 -3.29 -6.50
N LEU A 172 -19.15 -2.72 -6.74
CA LEU A 172 -18.93 -1.79 -7.85
C LEU A 172 -19.06 -2.46 -9.21
N ILE A 173 -18.61 -3.71 -9.36
CA ILE A 173 -18.81 -4.52 -10.56
C ILE A 173 -20.30 -4.70 -10.83
N GLU A 174 -21.08 -5.12 -9.84
CA GLU A 174 -22.51 -5.38 -10.02
C GLU A 174 -23.29 -4.09 -10.32
N GLN A 175 -23.00 -2.98 -9.62
CA GLN A 175 -23.63 -1.68 -9.89
C GLN A 175 -23.43 -1.20 -11.32
N ASN A 176 -22.27 -1.52 -11.92
CA ASN A 176 -21.91 -1.08 -13.27
C ASN A 176 -22.15 -2.13 -14.35
N LYS A 177 -22.66 -3.31 -14.02
CA LYS A 177 -22.83 -4.43 -14.97
C LYS A 177 -23.63 -4.07 -16.22
N ASN A 178 -24.70 -3.29 -16.07
CA ASN A 178 -25.51 -2.83 -17.20
C ASN A 178 -24.87 -1.68 -17.99
N LYS A 179 -23.94 -0.94 -17.37
CA LYS A 179 -23.12 0.09 -18.03
C LYS A 179 -21.89 -0.53 -18.71
N ALA A 180 -21.42 -1.69 -18.24
CA ALA A 180 -20.21 -2.38 -18.68
C ALA A 180 -20.25 -2.82 -20.14
N ALA A 181 -21.44 -3.00 -20.74
CA ALA A 181 -21.54 -3.25 -22.18
C ALA A 181 -20.98 -2.08 -23.03
N ASN A 182 -20.97 -0.86 -22.48
CA ASN A 182 -20.50 0.36 -23.13
C ASN A 182 -19.18 0.92 -22.54
N LEU A 183 -18.66 0.32 -21.46
CA LEU A 183 -17.37 0.67 -20.85
C LEU A 183 -16.31 -0.35 -21.28
N GLN A 184 -15.16 0.10 -21.78
CA GLN A 184 -14.00 -0.76 -22.07
C GLN A 184 -13.29 -1.23 -20.78
N ALA A 185 -13.54 -0.58 -19.65
CA ALA A 185 -12.89 -0.81 -18.37
C ALA A 185 -13.60 -1.89 -17.55
N LYS A 186 -12.83 -2.84 -17.00
CA LYS A 186 -13.34 -3.88 -16.09
C LYS A 186 -12.52 -3.87 -14.81
N ILE A 187 -13.12 -4.36 -13.73
CA ILE A 187 -12.36 -4.75 -12.54
C ILE A 187 -12.25 -6.26 -12.61
N VAL A 188 -11.03 -6.76 -12.68
CA VAL A 188 -10.72 -8.18 -12.59
C VAL A 188 -10.31 -8.47 -11.15
N ILE A 189 -10.89 -9.52 -10.56
CA ILE A 189 -10.52 -9.99 -9.23
C ILE A 189 -9.82 -11.33 -9.41
N SER A 190 -8.62 -11.44 -8.85
CA SER A 190 -7.83 -12.66 -8.87
C SER A 190 -7.39 -13.05 -7.46
N ASP A 191 -7.23 -14.36 -7.24
CA ASP A 191 -6.74 -14.93 -5.99
C ASP A 191 -5.35 -15.53 -6.23
N LEU A 192 -4.37 -15.05 -5.48
CA LEU A 192 -3.03 -15.61 -5.45
C LEU A 192 -2.94 -16.69 -4.37
N PRO A 193 -2.04 -17.68 -4.52
CA PRO A 193 -1.79 -18.67 -3.48
C PRO A 193 -1.40 -18.00 -2.17
N ASP A 194 -1.94 -18.51 -1.06
CA ASP A 194 -1.63 -18.02 0.27
C ASP A 194 -0.11 -18.10 0.54
N LYS A 195 0.42 -17.13 1.30
CA LYS A 195 1.81 -17.13 1.74
C LYS A 195 1.89 -17.74 3.13
N ASP A 196 2.66 -18.80 3.24
CA ASP A 196 2.99 -19.42 4.52
C ASP A 196 4.12 -18.63 5.21
N TYR A 197 3.92 -18.28 6.46
CA TYR A 197 4.93 -17.66 7.34
C TYR A 197 5.26 -18.54 8.54
N THR A 198 4.80 -19.79 8.57
CA THR A 198 5.04 -20.71 9.68
C THR A 198 6.53 -20.80 9.98
N PRO A 199 6.97 -20.41 11.19
CA PRO A 199 8.37 -20.52 11.58
C PRO A 199 8.71 -21.97 11.92
N GLU A 200 10.01 -22.26 11.96
CA GLU A 200 10.49 -23.52 12.53
C GLU A 200 10.45 -23.44 14.06
N TYR A 201 9.74 -24.37 14.70
CA TYR A 201 9.60 -24.42 16.15
C TYR A 201 10.63 -25.33 16.80
N VAL A 202 11.04 -24.97 18.02
CA VAL A 202 11.84 -25.82 18.90
C VAL A 202 10.98 -26.98 19.39
N SER A 203 11.52 -28.20 19.34
CA SER A 203 10.84 -29.38 19.90
C SER A 203 10.74 -29.29 21.42
N LEU A 204 9.57 -29.61 21.96
CA LEU A 204 9.33 -29.69 23.41
C LEU A 204 9.59 -31.10 23.98
N GLU A 205 9.86 -32.08 23.12
CA GLU A 205 10.01 -33.48 23.51
C GLU A 205 11.19 -33.68 24.46
N GLY A 206 10.93 -34.28 25.62
CA GLY A 206 11.95 -34.60 26.63
C GLY A 206 12.48 -33.42 27.45
N LEU A 207 11.96 -32.20 27.25
CA LEU A 207 12.33 -31.03 28.05
C LEU A 207 11.51 -30.95 29.35
N THR A 208 12.14 -30.49 30.43
CA THR A 208 11.48 -30.25 31.73
C THR A 208 12.03 -28.97 32.39
N GLY A 209 11.32 -28.45 33.39
CA GLY A 209 11.74 -27.27 34.16
C GLY A 209 12.01 -26.07 33.27
N GLN A 210 13.10 -25.33 33.54
CA GLN A 210 13.42 -24.09 32.82
C GLN A 210 13.61 -24.30 31.31
N ALA A 211 14.20 -25.42 30.89
CA ALA A 211 14.45 -25.65 29.45
C ALA A 211 13.15 -25.79 28.65
N LEU A 212 12.11 -26.41 29.25
CA LEU A 212 10.78 -26.51 28.64
C LEU A 212 10.12 -25.13 28.53
N ARG A 213 10.18 -24.35 29.62
CA ARG A 213 9.64 -23.00 29.70
C ARG A 213 10.28 -22.05 28.68
N ASP A 214 11.61 -22.10 28.57
CA ASP A 214 12.37 -21.35 27.57
C ASP A 214 11.95 -21.73 26.14
N ALA A 215 11.77 -23.01 25.84
CA ALA A 215 11.35 -23.48 24.51
C ALA A 215 9.91 -23.07 24.18
N ILE A 216 8.99 -23.13 25.14
CA ILE A 216 7.61 -22.64 25.00
C ILE A 216 7.61 -21.14 24.65
N HIS A 217 8.33 -20.35 25.43
CA HIS A 217 8.41 -18.91 25.21
C HIS A 217 9.07 -18.57 23.87
N GLN A 218 10.13 -19.28 23.47
CA GLN A 218 10.75 -19.12 22.14
C GLN A 218 9.77 -19.41 20.99
N ASN A 219 9.00 -20.50 21.09
CA ASN A 219 8.01 -20.86 20.07
C ASN A 219 6.87 -19.83 19.99
N GLN A 220 6.39 -19.34 21.14
CA GLN A 220 5.40 -18.27 21.19
C GLN A 220 5.94 -16.98 20.54
N LEU A 221 7.16 -16.55 20.87
CA LEU A 221 7.78 -15.37 20.25
C LEU A 221 7.96 -15.52 18.73
N ALA A 222 8.40 -16.70 18.27
CA ALA A 222 8.54 -17.00 16.85
C ALA A 222 7.18 -16.90 16.12
N TYR A 223 6.13 -17.44 16.73
CA TYR A 223 4.77 -17.35 16.19
C TYR A 223 4.26 -15.91 16.14
N SER A 224 4.35 -15.15 17.24
CA SER A 224 3.92 -13.76 17.30
C SER A 224 4.67 -12.88 16.28
N SER A 225 5.96 -13.16 16.07
CA SER A 225 6.76 -12.47 15.04
C SER A 225 6.28 -12.79 13.62
N ALA A 226 6.02 -14.07 13.32
CA ALA A 226 5.48 -14.49 12.03
C ALA A 226 4.09 -13.89 11.74
N ILE A 227 3.21 -13.86 12.75
CA ILE A 227 1.89 -13.21 12.66
C ILE A 227 2.04 -11.72 12.38
N SER A 228 2.92 -11.03 13.11
CA SER A 228 3.16 -9.60 12.91
C SER A 228 3.62 -9.30 11.48
N GLN A 229 4.49 -10.15 10.91
CA GLN A 229 4.92 -10.01 9.52
C GLN A 229 3.78 -10.31 8.53
N ALA A 230 2.98 -11.35 8.77
CA ALA A 230 1.84 -11.70 7.93
C ALA A 230 0.80 -10.57 7.88
N ILE A 231 0.49 -9.96 9.04
CA ILE A 231 -0.40 -8.80 9.16
C ILE A 231 0.18 -7.61 8.42
N ALA A 232 1.46 -7.30 8.59
CA ALA A 232 2.10 -6.16 7.92
C ALA A 232 2.02 -6.29 6.39
N ASP A 233 2.33 -7.48 5.85
CA ASP A 233 2.25 -7.75 4.42
C ASP A 233 0.79 -7.68 3.91
N GLN A 234 -0.19 -8.21 4.66
CA GLN A 234 -1.61 -8.15 4.31
C GLN A 234 -2.19 -6.73 4.38
N ASP A 235 -1.84 -5.95 5.39
CA ASP A 235 -2.31 -4.58 5.56
C ASP A 235 -1.73 -3.67 4.46
N HIS A 236 -0.45 -3.86 4.10
CA HIS A 236 0.16 -3.17 2.97
C HIS A 236 -0.54 -3.51 1.64
N LEU A 237 -0.80 -4.80 1.38
CA LEU A 237 -1.57 -5.23 0.21
C LEU A 237 -2.98 -4.61 0.21
N THR A 238 -3.67 -4.66 1.36
CA THR A 238 -5.03 -4.11 1.51
C THR A 238 -5.08 -2.61 1.22
N ALA A 239 -4.09 -1.84 1.69
CA ALA A 239 -3.99 -0.41 1.40
C ALA A 239 -3.81 -0.14 -0.10
N ASN A 240 -2.95 -0.92 -0.77
CA ASN A 240 -2.72 -0.79 -2.21
C ASN A 240 -3.99 -1.14 -3.02
N LEU A 241 -4.64 -2.27 -2.70
CA LEU A 241 -5.90 -2.67 -3.36
C LEU A 241 -7.00 -1.62 -3.19
N ARG A 242 -7.12 -1.03 -1.99
CA ARG A 242 -8.07 0.06 -1.74
C ARG A 242 -7.74 1.31 -2.55
N GLN A 243 -6.47 1.68 -2.66
CA GLN A 243 -6.05 2.83 -3.45
C GLN A 243 -6.37 2.63 -4.94
N GLN A 244 -6.10 1.45 -5.50
CA GLN A 244 -6.44 1.13 -6.89
C GLN A 244 -7.95 1.20 -7.14
N LEU A 245 -8.74 0.62 -6.23
CA LEU A 245 -10.20 0.63 -6.33
C LEU A 245 -10.77 2.06 -6.26
N GLU A 246 -10.22 2.91 -5.37
CA GLU A 246 -10.67 4.31 -5.24
C GLU A 246 -10.28 5.15 -6.45
N ALA A 247 -9.07 4.97 -6.98
CA ALA A 247 -8.66 5.63 -8.23
C ALA A 247 -9.58 5.25 -9.39
N TYR A 248 -9.97 3.98 -9.51
CA TYR A 248 -10.95 3.54 -10.49
C TYR A 248 -12.33 4.15 -10.28
N ARG A 249 -12.82 4.23 -9.03
CA ARG A 249 -14.10 4.91 -8.70
C ARG A 249 -14.09 6.37 -9.14
N GLN A 250 -13.01 7.09 -8.84
CA GLN A 250 -12.87 8.48 -9.24
C GLN A 250 -12.82 8.63 -10.77
N ALA A 251 -12.04 7.79 -11.46
CA ALA A 251 -11.97 7.81 -12.93
C ALA A 251 -13.33 7.53 -13.58
N LEU A 252 -14.11 6.59 -13.01
CA LEU A 252 -15.47 6.32 -13.47
C LEU A 252 -16.40 7.51 -13.23
N ALA A 253 -16.32 8.16 -12.06
CA ALA A 253 -17.11 9.36 -11.77
C ALA A 253 -16.75 10.54 -12.69
N ASP A 254 -15.45 10.75 -12.97
CA ASP A 254 -14.96 11.77 -13.92
C ASP A 254 -15.43 11.46 -15.35
N TYR A 255 -15.52 10.18 -15.73
CA TYR A 255 -16.09 9.77 -17.01
C TYR A 255 -17.60 10.08 -17.09
N GLU A 256 -18.38 9.68 -16.09
CA GLU A 256 -19.84 9.85 -16.08
C GLU A 256 -20.28 11.32 -15.98
N SER A 257 -19.51 12.16 -15.29
CA SER A 257 -19.76 13.60 -15.18
C SER A 257 -19.27 14.41 -16.39
N GLY A 258 -18.51 13.80 -17.30
CA GLY A 258 -17.85 14.48 -18.42
C GLY A 258 -16.63 15.32 -18.02
N GLU A 259 -16.16 15.22 -16.78
CA GLU A 259 -14.95 15.92 -16.32
C GLU A 259 -13.68 15.40 -16.99
N SER A 260 -13.62 14.09 -17.25
CA SER A 260 -12.51 13.47 -18.00
C SER A 260 -12.36 14.05 -19.41
N ALA A 261 -13.45 14.44 -20.06
CA ALA A 261 -13.44 15.05 -21.39
C ALA A 261 -12.71 16.40 -21.38
N LYS A 262 -12.92 17.22 -20.34
CA LYS A 262 -12.25 18.53 -20.20
C LYS A 262 -10.74 18.41 -20.04
N LYS A 263 -10.27 17.30 -19.47
CA LYS A 263 -8.84 16.99 -19.28
C LYS A 263 -8.21 16.33 -20.50
N SER A 264 -9.01 15.88 -21.46
CA SER A 264 -8.51 15.10 -22.60
C SER A 264 -7.88 15.97 -23.70
N GLY A 265 -8.27 17.23 -23.84
CA GLY A 265 -7.71 18.13 -24.85
C GLY A 265 -7.56 19.55 -24.33
N ILE A 266 -7.48 20.52 -25.25
CA ILE A 266 -7.34 21.95 -24.98
C ILE A 266 -8.40 22.76 -25.75
N GLN A 267 -8.92 23.84 -25.16
CA GLN A 267 -9.80 24.80 -25.83
C GLN A 267 -9.32 26.23 -25.57
N TRP A 268 -9.52 27.08 -26.56
CA TRP A 268 -9.41 28.51 -26.40
C TRP A 268 -10.49 29.02 -25.42
N THR A 269 -10.13 29.95 -24.53
CA THR A 269 -11.04 30.56 -23.55
C THR A 269 -11.12 32.06 -23.75
N ASN A 270 -12.15 32.70 -23.15
CA ASN A 270 -12.25 34.17 -23.13
C ASN A 270 -11.02 34.87 -22.50
N ASN A 271 -10.25 34.17 -21.66
CA ASN A 271 -9.07 34.71 -20.99
C ASN A 271 -7.76 34.35 -21.70
N THR A 272 -7.83 33.65 -22.83
CA THR A 272 -6.66 33.23 -23.59
C THR A 272 -5.92 34.45 -24.13
N THR A 273 -4.59 34.43 -23.97
CA THR A 273 -3.71 35.48 -24.49
C THR A 273 -2.61 34.86 -25.35
N VAL A 274 -2.11 35.61 -26.33
CA VAL A 274 -1.02 35.16 -27.20
C VAL A 274 0.19 36.06 -27.00
N VAL A 275 1.30 35.44 -26.60
CA VAL A 275 2.55 36.10 -26.26
C VAL A 275 3.61 35.72 -27.29
N ALA A 276 4.36 36.72 -27.75
CA ALA A 276 5.52 36.50 -28.59
C ALA A 276 6.64 35.85 -27.76
N GLU A 277 7.31 34.86 -28.33
CA GLU A 277 8.56 34.34 -27.77
C GLU A 277 9.73 34.68 -28.69
N THR A 278 10.07 33.80 -29.62
CA THR A 278 11.12 34.09 -30.62
C THR A 278 10.55 34.87 -31.81
N ALA A 279 9.23 34.84 -32.03
CA ALA A 279 8.55 35.68 -32.99
C ALA A 279 8.47 37.15 -32.52
N GLN A 280 8.26 38.08 -33.45
CA GLN A 280 8.02 39.49 -33.13
C GLN A 280 6.54 39.81 -33.21
N LYS A 281 5.92 40.27 -32.11
CA LYS A 281 4.53 40.76 -32.14
C LYS A 281 4.44 42.05 -32.97
N MET A 282 3.51 42.08 -33.91
CA MET A 282 3.27 43.22 -34.80
C MET A 282 2.06 44.02 -34.32
N THR A 283 2.01 45.31 -34.66
CA THR A 283 0.89 46.19 -34.34
C THR A 283 -0.29 46.00 -35.30
N GLY A 284 -0.02 45.50 -36.50
CA GLY A 284 -0.98 45.37 -37.59
C GLY A 284 -1.07 46.63 -38.47
N ASN A 285 -0.51 47.76 -38.03
CA ASN A 285 -0.52 49.05 -38.76
C ASN A 285 0.69 49.23 -39.68
N GLU A 286 1.62 48.28 -39.69
CA GLU A 286 2.81 48.35 -40.53
C GLU A 286 2.42 48.38 -42.01
N ASN A 287 3.05 49.26 -42.78
CA ASN A 287 2.83 49.33 -44.21
C ASN A 287 3.58 48.20 -44.92
N VAL A 288 2.87 47.17 -45.36
CA VAL A 288 3.45 45.94 -45.93
C VAL A 288 2.86 45.52 -47.26
N VAL A 289 1.75 46.13 -47.70
CA VAL A 289 1.14 45.88 -49.01
C VAL A 289 0.68 47.19 -49.66
N ASP A 290 0.50 47.22 -50.98
CA ASP A 290 0.15 48.44 -51.72
C ASP A 290 -1.35 48.58 -52.04
N PHE A 291 -2.18 47.69 -51.50
CA PHE A 291 -3.62 47.71 -51.66
C PHE A 291 -4.35 47.95 -50.33
N ALA A 292 -5.65 48.29 -50.43
CA ALA A 292 -6.49 48.66 -49.28
C ALA A 292 -5.84 49.79 -48.45
N SER A 293 -5.75 49.67 -47.12
CA SER A 293 -5.05 50.64 -46.27
C SER A 293 -3.52 50.49 -46.31
N GLY A 294 -3.01 49.45 -46.98
CA GLY A 294 -1.61 49.06 -47.02
C GLY A 294 -1.08 48.41 -45.74
N SER A 295 -1.94 48.21 -44.74
CA SER A 295 -1.56 47.71 -43.42
C SER A 295 -1.32 46.20 -43.39
N LEU A 296 -0.55 45.73 -42.41
CA LEU A 296 -0.33 44.31 -42.15
C LEU A 296 -1.61 43.58 -41.76
N LYS A 297 -2.53 44.26 -41.08
CA LYS A 297 -3.87 43.72 -40.81
C LYS A 297 -4.64 43.46 -42.10
N ASP A 298 -4.56 44.35 -43.09
CA ASP A 298 -5.16 44.11 -44.40
C ASP A 298 -4.48 42.94 -45.13
N ALA A 299 -3.15 42.88 -45.11
CA ALA A 299 -2.43 41.76 -45.70
C ALA A 299 -2.88 40.41 -45.09
N ALA A 300 -2.93 40.31 -43.77
CA ALA A 300 -3.40 39.10 -43.07
C ALA A 300 -4.86 38.78 -43.42
N ARG A 301 -5.73 39.81 -43.41
CA ARG A 301 -7.16 39.66 -43.72
C ARG A 301 -7.39 39.12 -45.12
N TYR A 302 -6.77 39.71 -46.12
CA TYR A 302 -6.89 39.25 -47.50
C TYR A 302 -6.26 37.86 -47.68
N ALA A 303 -5.10 37.60 -47.08
CA ALA A 303 -4.46 36.30 -47.17
C ALA A 303 -5.36 35.16 -46.66
N ILE A 304 -5.96 35.35 -45.48
CA ILE A 304 -6.69 34.32 -44.72
C ILE A 304 -8.19 34.27 -45.03
N GLN A 305 -8.81 35.41 -45.36
CA GLN A 305 -10.27 35.49 -45.62
C GLN A 305 -10.65 35.51 -47.10
N SER A 306 -9.66 35.41 -47.99
CA SER A 306 -9.76 35.60 -49.45
C SER A 306 -10.09 37.02 -49.90
N ASN A 307 -10.08 37.24 -51.22
CA ASN A 307 -10.55 38.50 -51.82
C ASN A 307 -12.01 38.84 -51.48
N ALA A 308 -12.86 37.83 -51.30
CA ALA A 308 -14.27 38.00 -51.00
C ALA A 308 -14.55 38.21 -49.49
N LEU A 309 -13.52 38.09 -48.63
CA LEU A 309 -13.61 38.26 -47.18
C LEU A 309 -14.68 37.36 -46.53
N ASN A 310 -14.86 36.15 -47.08
CA ASN A 310 -15.90 35.21 -46.67
C ASN A 310 -15.34 33.87 -46.14
N GLN A 311 -14.02 33.73 -46.07
CA GLN A 311 -13.34 32.59 -45.42
C GLN A 311 -12.83 33.01 -44.04
N ASN A 312 -12.71 32.08 -43.08
CA ASN A 312 -12.11 32.32 -41.75
C ASN A 312 -12.58 33.63 -41.08
N THR A 313 -13.89 33.88 -41.14
CA THR A 313 -14.49 35.18 -40.76
C THR A 313 -14.43 35.45 -39.26
N ASP A 314 -14.14 34.41 -38.47
CA ASP A 314 -13.86 34.48 -37.04
C ASP A 314 -12.48 35.06 -36.72
N ALA A 315 -11.53 35.08 -37.67
CA ALA A 315 -10.21 35.67 -37.49
C ALA A 315 -10.29 37.19 -37.26
N GLN A 316 -9.92 37.63 -36.05
CA GLN A 316 -9.97 39.06 -35.65
C GLN A 316 -8.67 39.84 -35.92
N PHE A 317 -7.58 39.15 -36.32
CA PHE A 317 -6.27 39.73 -36.63
C PHE A 317 -5.66 40.63 -35.52
N ASN A 318 -5.96 40.32 -34.25
CA ASN A 318 -5.40 41.03 -33.09
C ASN A 318 -4.02 40.50 -32.66
N ASN A 319 -3.66 39.29 -33.09
CA ASN A 319 -2.39 38.65 -32.79
C ASN A 319 -1.68 38.27 -34.08
N ILE A 320 -0.94 39.23 -34.66
CA ILE A 320 -0.08 39.01 -35.83
C ILE A 320 1.37 39.03 -35.36
N PHE A 321 2.15 38.04 -35.80
CA PHE A 321 3.57 37.92 -35.46
C PHE A 321 4.40 37.77 -36.72
N LYS A 322 5.54 38.47 -36.78
CA LYS A 322 6.57 38.28 -37.79
C LYS A 322 7.49 37.15 -37.35
N ILE A 323 7.69 36.19 -38.23
CA ILE A 323 8.45 34.95 -37.96
C ILE A 323 9.68 34.79 -38.88
N ASN A 324 9.84 35.57 -39.95
CA ASN A 324 11.06 35.59 -40.79
C ASN A 324 11.75 34.22 -41.03
N GLY A 325 10.98 33.22 -41.49
CA GLY A 325 11.47 31.86 -41.72
C GLY A 325 11.36 30.91 -40.53
N SER A 326 11.44 31.39 -39.28
CA SER A 326 11.10 30.62 -38.08
C SER A 326 10.79 31.49 -36.85
N GLY A 327 9.75 31.14 -36.11
CA GLY A 327 9.42 31.81 -34.85
C GLY A 327 8.40 31.05 -34.02
N SER A 328 8.38 31.34 -32.72
CA SER A 328 7.50 30.71 -31.73
C SER A 328 6.65 31.74 -30.99
N VAL A 329 5.47 31.27 -30.58
CA VAL A 329 4.51 32.00 -29.76
C VAL A 329 4.02 31.09 -28.63
N LEU A 330 3.58 31.70 -27.55
CA LEU A 330 2.95 31.02 -26.42
C LEU A 330 1.49 31.45 -26.29
N ILE A 331 0.57 30.50 -26.38
CA ILE A 331 -0.86 30.67 -26.15
C ILE A 331 -1.12 30.30 -24.70
N ARG A 332 -1.51 31.30 -23.90
CA ARG A 332 -1.65 31.18 -22.45
C ARG A 332 -3.09 31.14 -22.01
N ASN A 333 -3.35 30.55 -20.85
CA ASN A 333 -4.67 30.52 -20.21
C ASN A 333 -5.74 29.85 -21.08
N THR A 334 -5.37 28.74 -21.73
CA THR A 334 -6.34 27.84 -22.37
C THR A 334 -7.08 27.03 -21.29
N SER A 335 -8.06 26.20 -21.67
CA SER A 335 -8.81 25.38 -20.72
C SER A 335 -7.96 24.35 -19.97
N ASN A 336 -6.83 23.90 -20.53
CA ASN A 336 -6.00 22.83 -19.96
C ASN A 336 -4.50 23.06 -20.25
N GLY A 337 -3.95 24.12 -19.66
CA GLY A 337 -2.54 24.50 -19.76
C GLY A 337 -2.19 25.40 -20.95
N ASP A 338 -0.98 25.94 -20.97
CA ASP A 338 -0.47 26.76 -22.07
C ASP A 338 -0.01 25.86 -23.26
N VAL A 339 -0.10 26.40 -24.48
CA VAL A 339 0.35 25.76 -25.73
C VAL A 339 1.42 26.62 -26.39
N ARG A 340 2.57 26.03 -26.72
CA ARG A 340 3.59 26.67 -27.53
C ARG A 340 3.47 26.21 -28.97
N LEU A 341 3.42 27.16 -29.90
CA LEU A 341 3.49 26.90 -31.34
C LEU A 341 4.81 27.43 -31.88
N THR A 342 5.52 26.61 -32.64
CA THR A 342 6.72 27.01 -33.37
C THR A 342 6.53 26.73 -34.85
N PHE A 343 6.87 27.71 -35.68
CA PHE A 343 6.84 27.60 -37.13
C PHE A 343 8.26 27.65 -37.67
N SER A 344 8.55 26.89 -38.73
CA SER A 344 9.86 26.87 -39.37
C SER A 344 9.78 26.40 -40.82
N ASN A 345 10.92 26.44 -41.53
CA ASN A 345 11.07 25.91 -42.89
C ASN A 345 10.01 26.42 -43.90
N ILE A 346 9.56 27.66 -43.71
CA ILE A 346 8.48 28.27 -44.49
C ILE A 346 8.93 28.42 -45.95
N LYS A 347 8.18 27.82 -46.88
CA LYS A 347 8.42 27.90 -48.32
C LYS A 347 7.53 28.96 -48.95
N ALA A 348 8.02 30.20 -48.93
CA ALA A 348 7.42 31.35 -49.59
C ALA A 348 8.44 31.97 -50.57
N PRO A 349 8.36 31.66 -51.89
CA PRO A 349 9.39 32.05 -52.85
C PRO A 349 9.54 33.57 -53.01
N SER A 350 10.73 34.11 -52.77
CA SER A 350 11.03 35.55 -52.95
C SER A 350 10.35 36.47 -51.93
N ASN A 351 9.88 35.92 -50.81
CA ASN A 351 9.28 36.72 -49.75
C ASN A 351 10.23 37.78 -49.17
N THR A 352 9.67 38.90 -48.74
CA THR A 352 10.29 39.97 -47.96
C THR A 352 9.94 39.90 -46.47
N GLY A 353 9.03 39.00 -46.10
CA GLY A 353 8.66 38.71 -44.72
C GLY A 353 7.61 37.61 -44.66
N THR A 354 7.72 36.76 -43.63
CA THR A 354 6.73 35.73 -43.29
C THR A 354 6.11 36.05 -41.94
N TYR A 355 4.81 35.80 -41.83
CA TYR A 355 3.99 36.15 -40.69
C TYR A 355 3.04 35.02 -40.32
N VAL A 356 2.56 35.03 -39.08
CA VAL A 356 1.46 34.19 -38.62
C VAL A 356 0.43 35.05 -37.88
N ALA A 357 -0.85 34.85 -38.20
CA ALA A 357 -1.97 35.35 -37.40
C ALA A 357 -2.54 34.20 -36.57
N ILE A 358 -2.87 34.45 -35.29
CA ILE A 358 -3.40 33.43 -34.37
C ILE A 358 -4.70 33.91 -33.75
N TRP A 359 -5.71 33.03 -33.72
CA TRP A 359 -7.02 33.32 -33.16
C TRP A 359 -7.68 32.07 -32.59
N GLY A 360 -8.81 32.29 -31.94
CA GLY A 360 -9.71 31.25 -31.46
C GLY A 360 -10.96 31.89 -30.89
N LYS A 361 -12.02 31.10 -30.75
CA LYS A 361 -13.27 31.49 -30.10
C LYS A 361 -13.38 30.77 -28.75
N ASN A 362 -14.21 31.28 -27.84
CA ASN A 362 -14.44 30.57 -26.58
C ASN A 362 -14.92 29.13 -26.82
N ASN A 363 -14.34 28.17 -26.11
CA ASN A 363 -14.51 26.73 -26.27
C ASN A 363 -14.03 26.17 -27.63
N GLY A 364 -13.44 27.01 -28.49
CA GLY A 364 -12.99 26.65 -29.82
C GLY A 364 -11.57 26.12 -29.88
N ALA A 365 -11.15 25.77 -31.10
CA ALA A 365 -9.78 25.41 -31.42
C ALA A 365 -8.84 26.61 -31.32
N ILE A 366 -7.53 26.32 -31.28
CA ILE A 366 -6.48 27.29 -31.55
C ILE A 366 -6.24 27.26 -33.05
N ALA A 367 -6.53 28.36 -33.74
CA ALA A 367 -6.38 28.49 -35.19
C ALA A 367 -5.25 29.47 -35.54
N TRP A 368 -4.61 29.23 -36.68
CA TRP A 368 -3.59 30.13 -37.20
C TRP A 368 -3.55 30.13 -38.73
N GLY A 369 -3.03 31.20 -39.30
CA GLY A 369 -2.76 31.31 -40.73
C GLY A 369 -1.35 31.83 -40.98
N VAL A 370 -0.56 31.08 -41.74
CA VAL A 370 0.79 31.49 -42.16
C VAL A 370 0.70 32.16 -43.52
N PHE A 371 1.21 33.39 -43.62
CA PHE A 371 1.20 34.18 -44.86
C PHE A 371 2.54 34.90 -45.07
N ALA A 372 2.79 35.34 -46.30
CA ALA A 372 4.02 36.00 -46.67
C ALA A 372 3.76 37.22 -47.56
N THR A 373 4.71 38.14 -47.57
CA THR A 373 4.73 39.30 -48.47
C THR A 373 5.93 39.21 -49.40
N TYR A 374 5.87 39.77 -50.60
CA TYR A 374 7.04 39.96 -51.46
C TYR A 374 7.08 41.37 -52.07
N SER A 375 8.18 41.72 -52.74
CA SER A 375 8.31 42.97 -53.49
C SER A 375 8.62 42.70 -54.96
N GLY A 376 7.81 43.22 -55.87
CA GLY A 376 8.05 43.07 -57.31
C GLY A 376 7.01 43.76 -58.19
N THR A 377 7.13 43.54 -59.50
CA THR A 377 6.17 44.03 -60.51
C THR A 377 5.27 42.88 -60.92
N GLY A 378 3.96 42.95 -60.67
CA GLY A 378 3.05 41.83 -60.97
C GLY A 378 1.59 42.25 -61.16
N SER A 379 0.91 41.54 -62.08
CA SER A 379 -0.55 41.48 -62.17
C SER A 379 -1.05 40.48 -61.13
N GLY A 380 -1.90 40.92 -60.20
CA GLY A 380 -2.40 40.19 -59.03
C GLY A 380 -2.63 38.69 -59.25
N GLY A 381 -1.96 37.88 -58.43
CA GLY A 381 -2.18 36.44 -58.29
C GLY A 381 -2.94 36.15 -57.01
N ASN A 382 -4.09 35.49 -57.15
CA ASN A 382 -4.78 34.62 -56.20
C ASN A 382 -4.60 34.94 -54.70
N THR A 383 -5.60 35.64 -54.16
CA THR A 383 -5.77 35.86 -52.72
C THR A 383 -6.78 34.85 -52.14
N GLY A 384 -6.47 34.25 -51.00
CA GLY A 384 -7.27 33.22 -50.31
C GLY A 384 -6.67 31.82 -50.37
N GLU A 385 -7.30 30.87 -49.65
CA GLU A 385 -6.81 29.49 -49.47
C GLU A 385 -7.13 28.55 -50.65
N GLY A 386 -7.89 29.03 -51.63
CA GLY A 386 -8.26 28.30 -52.84
C GLY A 386 -8.36 29.18 -54.09
N GLY A 387 -7.53 30.23 -54.17
CA GLY A 387 -7.67 31.23 -55.23
C GLY A 387 -7.50 30.65 -56.64
N ASN A 388 -8.61 30.52 -57.37
CA ASN A 388 -8.64 30.47 -58.83
C ASN A 388 -9.57 31.58 -59.33
N THR A 389 -9.08 32.82 -59.41
CA THR A 389 -9.78 33.90 -60.14
C THR A 389 -8.80 34.94 -60.68
N SER A 390 -8.80 35.04 -62.00
CA SER A 390 -8.25 36.10 -62.82
C SER A 390 -8.87 37.47 -62.48
N GLY A 391 -8.17 38.27 -61.67
CA GLY A 391 -8.55 39.66 -61.36
C GLY A 391 -7.30 40.46 -60.98
N GLY A 392 -6.63 41.04 -61.97
CA GLY A 392 -5.31 41.64 -61.83
C GLY A 392 -5.32 43.00 -61.11
N TRP A 393 -4.58 43.08 -60.00
CA TRP A 393 -4.00 44.35 -59.54
C TRP A 393 -2.75 44.61 -60.38
N SER A 394 -2.76 45.62 -61.24
CA SER A 394 -1.56 46.06 -61.98
C SER A 394 -0.84 47.13 -61.16
N GLY A 395 0.19 46.74 -60.43
CA GLY A 395 1.03 47.64 -59.64
C GLY A 395 2.45 47.09 -59.45
N SER A 396 3.42 47.99 -59.31
CA SER A 396 4.76 47.64 -58.84
C SER A 396 4.84 47.94 -57.35
N GLY A 397 5.28 46.98 -56.53
CA GLY A 397 5.62 47.20 -55.13
C GLY A 397 5.35 46.00 -54.21
N ARG A 398 4.91 46.22 -52.96
CA ARG A 398 4.75 45.17 -51.94
C ARG A 398 3.35 44.54 -52.01
N ILE A 399 3.28 43.21 -52.14
CA ILE A 399 2.01 42.47 -52.18
C ILE A 399 2.11 41.13 -51.42
N LEU A 400 1.04 40.33 -51.43
CA LEU A 400 1.02 38.96 -50.86
C LEU A 400 1.82 37.99 -51.74
N ASP A 401 2.59 37.12 -51.08
CA ASP A 401 3.31 36.01 -51.70
C ASP A 401 2.57 34.69 -51.47
N PHE A 402 2.94 33.65 -52.23
CA PHE A 402 2.41 32.32 -52.05
C PHE A 402 3.16 31.57 -50.94
N VAL A 403 2.41 30.95 -50.04
CA VAL A 403 2.94 30.00 -49.06
C VAL A 403 2.68 28.59 -49.57
N ARG A 404 3.76 27.83 -49.82
CA ARG A 404 3.65 26.44 -50.30
C ARG A 404 3.68 25.42 -49.18
N SER A 405 4.46 25.68 -48.14
CA SER A 405 4.51 24.81 -46.96
C SER A 405 5.18 25.49 -45.77
N TYR A 406 4.99 24.92 -44.59
CA TYR A 406 5.75 25.20 -43.39
C TYR A 406 5.79 23.98 -42.48
N ASP A 407 6.78 23.93 -41.59
CA ASP A 407 6.82 22.98 -40.49
C ASP A 407 6.26 23.62 -39.22
N TYR A 408 5.55 22.85 -38.43
CA TYR A 408 5.01 23.26 -37.14
C TYR A 408 5.44 22.31 -36.02
N LYS A 409 5.56 22.87 -34.83
CA LYS A 409 5.70 22.14 -33.56
C LYS A 409 4.72 22.69 -32.55
N VAL A 410 4.00 21.79 -31.89
CA VAL A 410 3.04 22.06 -30.82
C VAL A 410 3.56 21.44 -29.53
N GLU A 411 3.62 22.19 -28.44
CA GLU A 411 3.99 21.66 -27.12
C GLU A 411 2.94 22.05 -26.08
N THR A 412 2.45 21.08 -25.31
CA THR A 412 1.48 21.32 -24.25
C THR A 412 2.15 21.35 -22.88
N THR A 413 1.75 22.31 -22.04
CA THR A 413 2.17 22.32 -20.63
C THR A 413 1.19 21.55 -19.72
N GLY A 414 -0.09 21.50 -20.12
CA GLY A 414 -1.10 20.61 -19.56
C GLY A 414 -1.03 19.21 -20.17
N GLU A 415 -1.57 18.24 -19.44
CA GLU A 415 -1.65 16.86 -19.92
C GLU A 415 -2.90 16.67 -20.78
N VAL A 416 -2.74 16.05 -21.95
CA VAL A 416 -3.82 15.77 -22.90
C VAL A 416 -3.78 14.31 -23.34
N ALA A 417 -4.96 13.73 -23.57
CA ALA A 417 -5.15 12.39 -24.12
C ALA A 417 -5.66 12.42 -25.57
N THR A 418 -5.91 13.60 -26.12
CA THR A 418 -6.45 13.79 -27.45
C THR A 418 -5.76 14.97 -28.13
N PHE A 419 -5.35 14.78 -29.37
CA PHE A 419 -4.87 15.84 -30.25
C PHE A 419 -5.68 15.78 -31.54
N THR A 420 -6.28 16.91 -31.91
CA THR A 420 -6.97 17.07 -33.18
C THR A 420 -6.22 18.09 -34.01
N PHE A 421 -5.95 17.77 -35.28
CA PHE A 421 -5.56 18.72 -36.30
C PHE A 421 -6.78 19.00 -37.17
N ASN A 422 -7.12 20.26 -37.35
CA ASN A 422 -8.29 20.74 -38.06
C ASN A 422 -7.91 21.54 -39.30
N ASP A 423 -8.89 21.73 -40.17
CA ASP A 423 -8.82 22.65 -41.31
C ASP A 423 -7.80 22.21 -42.37
N ILE A 424 -7.84 20.93 -42.74
CA ILE A 424 -7.12 20.41 -43.89
C ILE A 424 -7.99 20.68 -45.13
N ASP A 425 -7.64 21.67 -45.93
CA ASP A 425 -8.41 22.01 -47.13
C ASP A 425 -8.07 21.15 -48.36
N ASN A 426 -8.79 21.41 -49.47
CA ASN A 426 -8.47 20.81 -50.76
C ASN A 426 -7.04 21.13 -51.17
N ASP A 427 -6.37 20.13 -51.75
CA ASP A 427 -4.98 20.23 -52.23
C ASP A 427 -3.94 20.50 -51.14
N GLN A 428 -4.34 20.44 -49.86
CA GLN A 428 -3.46 20.50 -48.71
C GLN A 428 -3.07 19.10 -48.21
N LEU A 429 -1.90 19.01 -47.58
CA LEU A 429 -1.33 17.79 -47.01
C LEU A 429 -0.64 18.11 -45.69
N ILE A 430 -1.06 17.42 -44.63
CA ILE A 430 -0.28 17.29 -43.40
C ILE A 430 0.59 16.04 -43.47
N SER A 431 1.89 16.20 -43.21
CA SER A 431 2.91 15.17 -43.40
C SER A 431 4.01 15.25 -42.34
N ASN A 432 4.98 14.33 -42.38
CA ASN A 432 6.12 14.29 -41.45
C ASN A 432 5.71 14.34 -39.97
N LEU A 433 4.60 13.67 -39.64
CA LEU A 433 4.02 13.70 -38.31
C LEU A 433 4.91 12.97 -37.30
N GLY A 434 5.10 13.60 -36.14
CA GLY A 434 5.76 12.99 -34.99
C GLY A 434 5.08 13.40 -33.69
N GLY A 435 5.20 12.57 -32.65
CA GLY A 435 4.46 12.73 -31.40
C GLY A 435 3.05 12.14 -31.43
N VAL A 436 2.65 11.56 -32.57
CA VAL A 436 1.36 10.86 -32.76
C VAL A 436 1.46 9.36 -32.49
N GLU A 437 2.66 8.85 -32.20
CA GLU A 437 2.92 7.44 -31.94
C GLU A 437 2.24 6.96 -30.66
N GLY A 438 1.88 5.68 -30.63
CA GLY A 438 1.21 5.06 -29.48
C GLY A 438 -0.24 5.51 -29.25
N ALA A 439 -0.82 6.31 -30.15
CA ALA A 439 -2.25 6.61 -30.13
C ALA A 439 -3.03 5.30 -30.29
N LYS A 440 -3.99 5.06 -29.39
CA LYS A 440 -4.82 3.85 -29.41
C LYS A 440 -5.79 3.89 -30.59
N ASN A 441 -6.31 5.07 -30.88
CA ASN A 441 -7.26 5.32 -31.95
C ASN A 441 -6.82 6.53 -32.79
N VAL A 442 -7.04 6.42 -34.10
CA VAL A 442 -6.91 7.53 -35.05
C VAL A 442 -8.22 7.62 -35.84
N GLU A 443 -8.88 8.77 -35.75
CA GLU A 443 -10.13 9.06 -36.43
C GLU A 443 -9.92 10.12 -37.49
N LYS A 444 -10.63 9.99 -38.60
CA LYS A 444 -10.56 10.91 -39.73
C LYS A 444 -11.94 11.49 -39.99
N GLY A 445 -11.97 12.78 -40.24
CA GLY A 445 -13.12 13.47 -40.79
C GLY A 445 -13.51 12.85 -42.13
N LYS A 446 -14.79 12.97 -42.49
CA LYS A 446 -15.37 12.33 -43.67
C LYS A 446 -14.63 12.68 -44.98
N ASN A 447 -14.06 13.87 -45.08
CA ASN A 447 -13.38 14.35 -46.27
C ASN A 447 -11.87 14.06 -46.26
N VAL A 448 -11.33 13.56 -45.14
CA VAL A 448 -9.89 13.30 -44.99
C VAL A 448 -9.52 11.89 -45.45
N THR A 449 -8.56 11.84 -46.38
CA THR A 449 -7.92 10.62 -46.87
C THR A 449 -6.53 10.47 -46.26
N GLN A 450 -6.11 9.22 -46.03
CA GLN A 450 -4.77 8.91 -45.53
C GLN A 450 -3.98 8.20 -46.63
N SER A 451 -2.72 8.61 -46.82
CA SER A 451 -1.74 7.98 -47.70
C SER A 451 -0.43 7.75 -46.95
N SER A 452 0.56 7.15 -47.61
CA SER A 452 1.92 7.05 -47.06
C SER A 452 2.60 8.41 -46.87
N ALA A 453 2.15 9.46 -47.57
CA ALA A 453 2.67 10.81 -47.44
C ALA A 453 2.05 11.58 -46.26
N GLY A 454 0.92 11.13 -45.71
CA GLY A 454 0.21 11.80 -44.63
C GLY A 454 -1.31 11.88 -44.87
N TYR A 455 -1.95 12.95 -44.40
CA TYR A 455 -3.40 13.16 -44.49
C TYR A 455 -3.73 14.38 -45.34
N SER A 456 -4.70 14.24 -46.24
CA SER A 456 -5.14 15.26 -47.18
C SER A 456 -6.66 15.27 -47.29
N ALA A 457 -7.28 16.38 -47.66
CA ALA A 457 -8.72 16.46 -47.87
C ALA A 457 -9.10 16.67 -49.34
N GLY A 458 -10.30 16.21 -49.71
CA GLY A 458 -10.87 16.36 -51.05
C GLY A 458 -11.75 17.62 -51.20
N SER A 459 -12.41 17.76 -52.35
CA SER A 459 -13.39 18.82 -52.58
C SER A 459 -14.71 18.57 -51.84
N GLY A 460 -15.30 19.59 -51.22
CA GLY A 460 -16.67 19.53 -50.69
C GLY A 460 -16.79 19.92 -49.22
N ASP A 461 -16.23 21.08 -48.86
CA ASP A 461 -16.28 21.65 -47.51
C ASP A 461 -17.72 21.70 -46.94
N VAL A 462 -17.86 21.14 -45.75
CA VAL A 462 -18.95 21.41 -44.81
C VAL A 462 -18.35 21.27 -43.41
N SER A 463 -17.81 22.36 -42.88
CA SER A 463 -17.48 22.46 -41.45
C SER A 463 -18.72 22.13 -40.59
N GLN A 464 -18.59 21.11 -39.72
CA GLN A 464 -19.67 20.56 -38.88
C GLN A 464 -19.20 20.22 -37.45
N SER A 465 -18.08 20.78 -36.97
CA SER A 465 -17.61 20.54 -35.60
C SER A 465 -18.67 20.95 -34.56
N SER A 466 -19.12 19.99 -33.73
CA SER A 466 -19.88 20.27 -32.50
C SER A 466 -19.71 19.10 -31.52
N GLY A 467 -19.40 19.41 -30.25
CA GLY A 467 -19.55 18.50 -29.11
C GLY A 467 -19.11 17.04 -29.35
N ASN A 468 -17.80 16.80 -29.48
CA ASN A 468 -17.11 15.49 -29.61
C ASN A 468 -17.15 14.85 -31.01
N ILE A 469 -17.89 15.43 -31.95
CA ILE A 469 -17.93 14.99 -33.36
C ILE A 469 -16.74 15.59 -34.09
N LEU A 470 -15.91 14.74 -34.67
CA LEU A 470 -14.76 15.18 -35.46
C LEU A 470 -15.23 15.91 -36.72
N ASP A 471 -14.70 17.11 -36.95
CA ASP A 471 -14.97 17.87 -38.17
C ASP A 471 -14.56 17.10 -39.44
N SER A 472 -15.24 17.42 -40.55
CA SER A 472 -15.08 16.70 -41.82
C SER A 472 -13.66 16.81 -42.41
N ASN A 473 -12.94 17.90 -42.12
CA ASN A 473 -11.58 18.18 -42.57
C ASN A 473 -10.52 17.98 -41.46
N SER A 474 -10.84 17.19 -40.42
CA SER A 474 -9.96 16.99 -39.26
C SER A 474 -9.42 15.57 -39.14
N VAL A 475 -8.31 15.43 -38.40
CA VAL A 475 -7.77 14.14 -37.95
C VAL A 475 -7.54 14.21 -36.46
N ARG A 476 -7.96 13.17 -35.74
CA ARG A 476 -7.85 13.06 -34.29
C ARG A 476 -7.06 11.84 -33.87
N TRP A 477 -6.14 12.02 -32.94
CA TRP A 477 -5.38 10.96 -32.27
C TRP A 477 -5.77 10.94 -30.80
N THR A 478 -6.07 9.74 -30.29
CA THR A 478 -6.51 9.53 -28.91
C THR A 478 -5.67 8.45 -28.22
N TRP A 479 -5.17 8.74 -27.03
CA TRP A 479 -4.41 7.83 -26.17
C TRP A 479 -5.23 7.41 -24.95
N SER A 480 -4.85 6.30 -24.32
CA SER A 480 -5.52 5.82 -23.10
C SER A 480 -5.34 6.76 -21.90
N GLN A 481 -4.20 7.47 -21.85
CA GLN A 481 -3.81 8.30 -20.71
C GLN A 481 -3.46 9.72 -21.15
N THR A 482 -3.70 10.67 -20.25
CA THR A 482 -3.25 12.06 -20.39
C THR A 482 -1.75 12.14 -20.21
N ALA A 483 -1.08 12.94 -21.03
CA ALA A 483 0.33 13.26 -20.85
C ALA A 483 0.61 14.64 -21.45
N LYS A 484 1.69 15.29 -21.01
CA LYS A 484 2.23 16.45 -21.75
C LYS A 484 2.77 15.94 -23.09
N ARG A 485 2.43 16.62 -24.19
CA ARG A 485 2.75 16.14 -25.53
C ARG A 485 3.47 17.18 -26.35
N THR A 486 4.30 16.68 -27.26
CA THR A 486 4.94 17.45 -28.32
C THR A 486 4.54 16.84 -29.65
N PHE A 487 3.94 17.63 -30.53
CA PHE A 487 3.58 17.22 -31.88
C PHE A 487 4.41 17.99 -32.88
N ILE A 488 4.87 17.33 -33.94
CA ILE A 488 5.54 17.96 -35.07
C ILE A 488 4.87 17.52 -36.37
N GLY A 489 4.96 18.37 -37.38
CA GLY A 489 4.51 18.03 -38.72
C GLY A 489 4.84 19.12 -39.73
N SER A 490 4.54 18.85 -40.98
CA SER A 490 4.61 19.79 -42.10
C SER A 490 3.23 19.98 -42.68
N HIS A 491 2.81 21.23 -42.90
CA HIS A 491 1.58 21.55 -43.61
C HIS A 491 1.95 22.17 -44.97
N SER A 492 1.38 21.63 -46.05
CA SER A 492 1.72 22.01 -47.42
C SER A 492 0.50 22.08 -48.32
N THR A 493 0.60 22.84 -49.41
CA THR A 493 -0.38 22.86 -50.50
C THR A 493 0.32 22.69 -51.85
N SER A 494 -0.34 22.02 -52.78
CA SER A 494 0.10 21.97 -54.18
C SER A 494 -0.27 23.23 -54.98
N GLY A 495 -1.17 24.05 -54.44
CA GLY A 495 -1.65 25.29 -55.05
C GLY A 495 -0.72 26.51 -54.85
N ASN A 496 -1.16 27.64 -55.40
CA ASN A 496 -0.55 28.95 -55.16
C ASN A 496 -1.47 29.74 -54.20
N ASN A 497 -1.38 29.43 -52.91
CA ASN A 497 -2.24 30.02 -51.89
C ASN A 497 -1.51 31.16 -51.18
N SER A 498 -2.21 32.26 -50.91
CA SER A 498 -1.64 33.40 -50.15
C SER A 498 -1.46 33.11 -48.66
N SER A 499 -2.12 32.06 -48.17
CA SER A 499 -1.91 31.50 -46.84
C SER A 499 -2.16 29.99 -46.82
N ILE A 500 -1.72 29.37 -45.74
CA ILE A 500 -2.17 28.05 -45.33
C ILE A 500 -2.62 28.18 -43.86
N VAL A 501 -3.91 28.02 -43.62
CA VAL A 501 -4.55 28.00 -42.31
C VAL A 501 -4.58 26.58 -41.77
N ALA A 502 -4.60 26.49 -40.45
CA ALA A 502 -4.83 25.25 -39.74
C ALA A 502 -5.39 25.54 -38.34
N GLY A 503 -6.00 24.52 -37.76
CA GLY A 503 -6.42 24.54 -36.36
C GLY A 503 -5.90 23.33 -35.60
N ILE A 504 -5.76 23.48 -34.28
CA ILE A 504 -5.53 22.34 -33.37
C ILE A 504 -6.45 22.39 -32.18
N PHE A 505 -6.68 21.22 -31.60
CA PHE A 505 -7.56 21.01 -30.46
C PHE A 505 -8.98 21.54 -30.70
N GLY A 506 -9.66 22.02 -29.65
CA GLY A 506 -11.05 22.47 -29.69
C GLY A 506 -12.03 21.45 -29.11
N GLU A 507 -13.33 21.65 -29.36
CA GLU A 507 -14.39 20.75 -28.88
C GLU A 507 -14.16 19.30 -29.32
N ASP A 508 -13.61 19.10 -30.52
CA ASP A 508 -13.34 17.79 -31.11
C ASP A 508 -12.27 17.00 -30.35
N SER A 509 -11.47 17.68 -29.51
CA SER A 509 -10.51 17.06 -28.61
C SER A 509 -11.05 16.80 -27.21
N MET A 510 -12.28 17.21 -26.87
CA MET A 510 -12.90 17.00 -25.56
C MET A 510 -13.55 15.62 -25.47
N ILE A 511 -12.76 14.55 -25.57
CA ILE A 511 -13.27 13.18 -25.59
C ILE A 511 -13.18 12.57 -24.19
N ALA A 512 -14.33 12.10 -23.69
CA ALA A 512 -14.40 11.43 -22.40
C ALA A 512 -13.45 10.23 -22.37
N ILE A 513 -12.56 10.21 -21.38
CA ILE A 513 -11.56 9.16 -21.21
C ILE A 513 -12.19 8.10 -20.33
N GLN A 514 -12.39 6.90 -20.89
CA GLN A 514 -12.89 5.79 -20.10
C GLN A 514 -11.85 5.37 -19.06
N PRO A 515 -12.27 4.90 -17.86
CA PRO A 515 -11.34 4.34 -16.89
C PRO A 515 -10.54 3.19 -17.50
N GLU A 516 -9.35 2.93 -16.98
CA GLU A 516 -8.57 1.75 -17.38
C GLU A 516 -9.05 0.51 -16.63
N GLU A 517 -8.88 -0.67 -17.25
CA GLU A 517 -9.09 -1.94 -16.57
C GLU A 517 -8.05 -2.10 -15.45
N ILE A 518 -8.51 -2.55 -14.28
CA ILE A 518 -7.66 -2.82 -13.12
C ILE A 518 -7.78 -4.29 -12.71
N GLU A 519 -6.68 -4.87 -12.23
CA GLU A 519 -6.65 -6.19 -11.62
C GLU A 519 -6.37 -6.08 -10.12
N LEU A 520 -7.29 -6.59 -9.31
CA LEU A 520 -7.17 -6.66 -7.86
C LEU A 520 -6.82 -8.08 -7.45
N SER A 521 -5.54 -8.33 -7.18
CA SER A 521 -5.02 -9.63 -6.76
C SER A 521 -4.95 -9.75 -5.24
N PHE A 522 -5.72 -10.68 -4.68
CA PHE A 522 -5.82 -10.93 -3.25
C PHE A 522 -4.88 -12.06 -2.82
N LYS A 523 -4.27 -11.93 -1.64
CA LYS A 523 -3.36 -12.95 -1.08
C LYS A 523 -3.47 -12.98 0.44
N LYS A 524 -3.68 -14.15 1.04
CA LYS A 524 -3.73 -14.28 2.51
C LYS A 524 -2.38 -14.73 3.05
N GLY A 525 -2.10 -14.28 4.27
CA GLY A 525 -1.04 -14.87 5.09
C GLY A 525 -1.62 -16.01 5.92
N VAL A 526 -0.87 -17.11 6.00
CA VAL A 526 -1.20 -18.25 6.86
C VAL A 526 -0.01 -18.52 7.77
N VAL A 527 -0.29 -18.76 9.05
CA VAL A 527 0.72 -19.11 10.05
C VAL A 527 0.17 -20.26 10.88
N THR A 528 0.88 -21.38 10.91
CA THR A 528 0.47 -22.54 11.71
C THR A 528 0.95 -22.34 13.15
N PRO A 529 0.07 -22.41 14.16
CA PRO A 529 0.48 -22.25 15.56
C PRO A 529 1.37 -23.44 16.03
N PRO A 530 2.26 -23.23 17.01
CA PRO A 530 2.99 -24.32 17.63
C PRO A 530 2.06 -25.20 18.45
N LYS A 531 2.38 -26.50 18.55
CA LYS A 531 1.72 -27.40 19.48
C LYS A 531 2.43 -27.36 20.83
N ILE A 532 1.70 -27.09 21.91
CA ILE A 532 2.26 -27.11 23.27
C ILE A 532 1.79 -28.38 23.97
N GLU A 533 2.72 -29.32 24.13
CA GLU A 533 2.51 -30.57 24.86
C GLU A 533 3.51 -30.69 26.02
N LEU A 534 3.02 -31.04 27.20
CA LEU A 534 3.85 -31.16 28.40
C LEU A 534 3.39 -32.33 29.28
N SER A 535 4.30 -32.81 30.14
CA SER A 535 4.03 -33.89 31.10
C SER A 535 4.14 -33.40 32.54
N VAL A 536 3.19 -33.79 33.38
CA VAL A 536 3.16 -33.45 34.81
C VAL A 536 3.40 -34.69 35.68
N PRO A 537 4.15 -34.57 36.79
CA PRO A 537 4.45 -35.69 37.69
C PRO A 537 3.19 -36.15 38.46
N ASN A 538 3.22 -37.40 38.91
CA ASN A 538 2.13 -38.02 39.67
C ASN A 538 2.69 -38.97 40.74
N TYR A 539 2.40 -38.68 42.02
CA TYR A 539 2.92 -39.41 43.17
C TYR A 539 1.81 -40.06 44.00
N GLU A 540 2.01 -41.33 44.35
CA GLU A 540 1.26 -42.03 45.40
C GLU A 540 2.13 -42.07 46.68
N VAL A 541 1.86 -41.15 47.62
CA VAL A 541 2.66 -41.02 48.85
C VAL A 541 2.05 -41.82 50.00
N LYS A 542 2.86 -42.67 50.65
CA LYS A 542 2.46 -43.49 51.82
C LYS A 542 3.41 -43.28 53.00
N LYS A 543 2.87 -43.35 54.21
CA LYS A 543 3.66 -43.32 55.46
C LYS A 543 4.14 -44.70 55.89
N THR A 544 5.23 -44.74 56.66
CA THR A 544 5.69 -45.98 57.31
C THR A 544 4.86 -46.24 58.56
N PRO A 545 4.32 -47.45 58.78
CA PRO A 545 3.51 -47.73 59.96
C PRO A 545 4.33 -47.56 61.25
N THR A 546 3.87 -46.67 62.12
CA THR A 546 4.43 -46.46 63.47
C THR A 546 4.18 -47.71 64.30
N ILE A 547 5.24 -48.34 64.84
CA ILE A 547 5.09 -49.44 65.81
C ILE A 547 4.63 -48.81 67.14
N GLU A 548 3.37 -49.03 67.54
CA GLU A 548 2.91 -48.69 68.89
C GLU A 548 3.71 -49.49 69.92
N GLN A 549 4.50 -48.80 70.74
CA GLN A 549 5.06 -49.41 71.95
C GLN A 549 3.90 -49.64 72.94
N PRO A 550 3.71 -50.85 73.48
CA PRO A 550 2.60 -51.13 74.38
C PRO A 550 2.73 -50.32 75.69
N PRO A 551 1.61 -49.90 76.30
CA PRO A 551 1.62 -48.98 77.43
C PRO A 551 2.34 -49.59 78.65
N THR A 552 3.29 -48.84 79.20
CA THR A 552 3.93 -49.15 80.49
C THR A 552 2.88 -49.17 81.59
N ILE A 553 2.57 -50.37 82.10
CA ILE A 553 1.81 -50.59 83.33
C ILE A 553 2.68 -50.12 84.50
N SER A 554 2.25 -49.07 85.20
CA SER A 554 2.83 -48.67 86.48
C SER A 554 1.75 -48.56 87.54
N LYS A 555 1.73 -49.55 88.45
CA LYS A 555 1.45 -49.50 89.91
C LYS A 555 0.72 -50.76 90.37
N ILE A 556 1.49 -51.70 90.94
CA ILE A 556 1.00 -52.58 92.01
C ILE A 556 1.79 -52.25 93.27
N LYS A 557 1.05 -51.93 94.33
CA LYS A 557 1.55 -51.64 95.68
C LYS A 557 2.19 -52.88 96.31
N THR A 558 3.30 -52.62 96.99
CA THR A 558 4.06 -53.48 97.90
C THR A 558 3.22 -54.18 98.96
N SER A 559 3.54 -55.46 99.20
CA SER A 559 3.37 -56.13 100.50
C SER A 559 4.72 -56.72 100.91
N THR A 560 5.24 -56.22 102.03
CA THR A 560 6.46 -56.63 102.72
C THR A 560 6.23 -57.85 103.61
N LYS A 561 7.12 -58.84 103.57
CA LYS A 561 7.84 -59.32 104.76
C LYS A 561 8.98 -60.31 104.42
N ASN A 562 10.16 -59.98 104.93
CA ASN A 562 11.24 -60.77 105.56
C ASN A 562 11.45 -62.22 105.06
N THR A 563 12.68 -62.73 104.86
CA THR A 563 13.81 -62.70 105.82
C THR A 563 15.09 -63.25 105.15
N THR A 564 16.26 -62.71 105.56
CA THR A 564 17.63 -63.31 105.64
C THR A 564 18.34 -63.82 104.37
N VAL A 565 19.41 -63.15 103.89
CA VAL A 565 20.87 -63.34 104.20
C VAL A 565 21.29 -64.79 103.83
N ASP A 566 22.12 -65.07 102.82
CA ASP A 566 23.56 -64.79 102.76
C ASP A 566 24.15 -65.27 101.41
N THR A 567 25.35 -64.77 101.12
CA THR A 567 26.33 -64.98 100.04
C THR A 567 26.32 -66.24 99.16
N GLY A 568 26.67 -66.03 97.87
CA GLY A 568 27.47 -66.98 97.10
C GLY A 568 26.91 -67.33 95.72
N VAL A 569 27.53 -66.78 94.68
CA VAL A 569 27.21 -66.91 93.25
C VAL A 569 27.60 -68.30 92.73
N GLU A 570 26.69 -69.02 92.04
CA GLU A 570 27.01 -69.95 90.93
C GLU A 570 25.74 -70.52 90.23
N MET A 571 25.94 -71.05 89.01
CA MET A 571 25.03 -71.56 87.96
C MET A 571 24.59 -70.50 86.93
N ASP A 572 25.20 -70.34 85.74
CA ASP A 572 25.81 -71.28 84.79
C ASP A 572 24.84 -72.30 84.16
N LEU A 573 25.04 -72.53 82.85
CA LEU A 573 24.31 -73.37 81.87
C LEU A 573 23.02 -72.74 81.30
N PHE A 574 22.92 -72.42 80.00
CA PHE A 574 23.24 -73.32 78.89
C PHE A 574 23.69 -72.54 77.64
N MET A 575 25.01 -72.57 77.39
CA MET A 575 25.64 -72.34 76.08
C MET A 575 26.17 -73.71 75.62
N SER A 576 25.44 -74.34 74.70
CA SER A 576 25.76 -75.56 73.94
C SER A 576 24.51 -75.80 73.09
N GLU A 577 24.47 -75.57 71.78
CA GLU A 577 25.30 -76.19 70.76
C GLU A 577 25.48 -75.25 69.56
N MET A 578 26.73 -75.05 69.19
CA MET A 578 27.17 -74.66 67.85
C MET A 578 27.95 -75.86 67.32
N MET A 579 27.43 -76.56 66.31
CA MET A 579 28.14 -77.37 65.30
C MET A 579 27.24 -78.49 64.74
N THR A 580 26.73 -78.29 63.53
CA THR A 580 26.88 -79.34 62.51
C THR A 580 27.25 -78.65 61.20
N ALA A 581 28.49 -78.83 60.79
CA ALA A 581 29.03 -78.42 59.52
C ALA A 581 28.81 -79.50 58.45
N LEU A 582 28.88 -79.05 57.19
CA LEU A 582 29.30 -79.77 55.98
C LEU A 582 28.31 -80.68 55.20
N ALA A 583 28.01 -80.16 54.01
CA ALA A 583 28.28 -80.77 52.69
C ALA A 583 27.36 -81.87 52.11
N ALA A 584 26.73 -81.54 50.98
CA ALA A 584 26.86 -82.24 49.69
C ALA A 584 26.15 -81.39 48.60
N LEU A 585 26.90 -80.79 47.65
CA LEU A 585 27.09 -81.24 46.26
C LEU A 585 25.77 -81.32 45.44
N GLY A 586 25.60 -80.74 44.25
CA GLY A 586 26.53 -80.07 43.33
C GLY A 586 25.84 -79.87 41.96
N GLY A 587 26.51 -79.13 41.05
CA GLY A 587 26.17 -79.02 39.61
C GLY A 587 25.69 -77.62 39.20
N VAL A 588 26.50 -76.68 38.69
CA VAL A 588 27.20 -76.63 37.37
C VAL A 588 26.16 -76.64 36.22
N LEU A 589 26.02 -75.72 35.25
CA LEU A 589 26.90 -74.98 34.31
C LEU A 589 26.04 -73.81 33.75
N ILE A 590 26.44 -72.52 33.74
CA ILE A 590 27.20 -71.82 32.67
C ILE A 590 26.77 -72.15 31.23
N LYS A 591 26.21 -71.17 30.50
CA LYS A 591 26.75 -70.50 29.27
C LYS A 591 25.65 -69.72 28.53
N LYS A 592 25.86 -68.42 28.27
CA LYS A 592 26.26 -67.77 26.98
C LYS A 592 25.14 -67.84 25.94
N ARG A 593 24.86 -66.80 25.14
CA ARG A 593 25.69 -66.01 24.20
C ARG A 593 24.64 -65.33 23.28
N ILE A 594 24.79 -64.18 22.63
CA ILE A 594 25.87 -63.30 22.22
C ILE A 594 25.36 -61.88 22.45
#